data_AF-A0A6A9QRE9-F1
#
_entry.id   AF-A0A6A9QRE9-F1
#
_cell.length_a   1.000
_cell.length_b   1.000
_cell.length_c   1.000
_cell.angle_alpha   90.00
_cell.angle_beta   90.00
_cell.angle_gamma   90.00
#
_symmetry.space_group_name_H-M   'P 1'
#
loop_
_entity.id
_entity.type
_entity.pdbx_description
1 polymer ?
#
loop_
_entity_poly.entity_id
_entity_poly.type
_entity_poly.pdbx_seq_one_letter_code
_entity_poly.pdbx_strand_id
1 'polypeptide(L)'
;MKDLKGALREVLEEYFGKPKSFADLDRTYDFMKDSLGYVRIENLRKQLGMSLEQFMAKFGDYILQHYELIPGGEEGFIKNGVMYGIIRRKR
;
A
#
# COMPACT_ATOMS: atom_id res chain seq x y z
N MET A 1 -6.89 6.51 -35.12
CA MET A 1 -5.71 6.92 -34.33
C MET A 1 -5.87 6.37 -32.93
N LYS A 2 -4.90 5.61 -32.41
CA LYS A 2 -4.87 5.31 -30.96
C LYS A 2 -4.70 6.66 -30.24
N ASP A 3 -5.57 6.93 -29.27
CA ASP A 3 -5.44 8.08 -28.36
C ASP A 3 -4.07 7.98 -27.66
N LEU A 4 -3.33 9.09 -27.60
CA LEU A 4 -2.03 9.20 -26.94
C LEU A 4 -2.10 8.68 -25.49
N LYS A 5 -3.23 8.91 -24.80
CA LYS A 5 -3.46 8.37 -23.45
C LYS A 5 -3.49 6.86 -23.41
N GLY A 6 -4.08 6.22 -24.43
CA GLY A 6 -4.16 4.77 -24.54
C GLY A 6 -2.78 4.13 -24.79
N ALA A 7 -2.02 4.69 -25.72
CA ALA A 7 -0.66 4.23 -26.00
C ALA A 7 0.28 4.42 -24.78
N LEU A 8 0.19 5.57 -24.10
CA LEU A 8 0.96 5.81 -22.87
C LEU A 8 0.58 4.81 -21.77
N ARG A 9 -0.70 4.50 -21.62
CA ARG A 9 -1.17 3.51 -20.62
C ARG A 9 -0.65 2.11 -20.91
N GLU A 10 -0.66 1.67 -22.17
CA GLU A 10 -0.13 0.37 -22.57
C GLU A 10 1.36 0.25 -22.22
N VAL A 11 2.17 1.26 -22.54
CA VAL A 11 3.61 1.28 -22.22
C VAL A 11 3.83 1.29 -20.69
N LEU A 12 3.05 2.09 -19.95
CA LEU A 12 3.17 2.12 -18.48
C LEU A 12 2.78 0.77 -17.85
N GLU A 13 1.75 0.10 -18.37
CA GLU A 13 1.34 -1.22 -17.89
C GLU A 13 2.36 -2.32 -18.25
N GLU A 14 3.03 -2.21 -19.40
CA GLU A 14 4.09 -3.13 -19.81
C GLU A 14 5.33 -3.02 -18.90
N TYR A 15 5.75 -1.79 -18.59
CA TYR A 15 6.97 -1.55 -17.81
C TYR A 15 6.77 -1.59 -16.30
N PHE A 16 5.63 -1.11 -15.78
CA PHE A 16 5.36 -1.01 -14.34
C PHE A 16 4.29 -2.00 -13.84
N GLY A 17 3.69 -2.78 -14.74
CA GLY A 17 2.58 -3.67 -14.43
C GLY A 17 1.25 -2.92 -14.29
N LYS A 18 0.17 -3.70 -14.09
CA LYS A 18 -1.17 -3.13 -13.88
C LYS A 18 -1.25 -2.34 -12.57
N PRO A 19 -1.96 -1.19 -12.55
CA PRO A 19 -2.19 -0.43 -11.33
C PRO A 19 -2.80 -1.31 -10.22
N LYS A 20 -2.24 -1.23 -9.01
CA LYS A 20 -2.76 -1.96 -7.84
C LYS A 20 -4.08 -1.34 -7.38
N SER A 21 -5.07 -2.19 -7.13
CA SER A 21 -6.37 -1.81 -6.59
C SER A 21 -6.41 -1.91 -5.06
N PHE A 22 -7.44 -1.34 -4.42
CA PHE A 22 -7.67 -1.53 -2.98
C PHE A 22 -7.94 -3.00 -2.64
N ALA A 23 -8.60 -3.75 -3.54
CA ALA A 23 -8.79 -5.17 -3.36
C ALA A 23 -7.48 -5.98 -3.42
N ASP A 24 -6.46 -5.49 -4.13
CA ASP A 24 -5.13 -6.12 -4.11
C ASP A 24 -4.45 -5.88 -2.76
N LEU A 25 -4.50 -4.64 -2.25
CA LEU A 25 -4.03 -4.30 -0.91
C LEU A 25 -4.69 -5.20 0.14
N ASP A 26 -6.02 -5.32 0.12
CA ASP A 26 -6.77 -6.10 1.11
C ASP A 26 -6.43 -7.58 1.05
N ARG A 27 -6.33 -8.16 -0.15
CA ARG A 27 -5.93 -9.56 -0.32
C ARG A 27 -4.51 -9.81 0.15
N THR A 28 -3.59 -8.90 -0.15
CA THR A 28 -2.20 -9.01 0.32
C THR A 28 -2.12 -8.86 1.85
N TYR A 29 -2.85 -7.92 2.43
CA TYR A 29 -2.95 -7.78 3.88
C TYR A 29 -3.49 -9.06 4.54
N ASP A 30 -4.59 -9.62 4.02
CA ASP A 30 -5.20 -10.82 4.58
C ASP A 30 -4.29 -12.05 4.49
N PHE A 31 -3.43 -12.12 3.47
CA PHE A 31 -2.39 -13.14 3.33
C PHE A 31 -1.22 -12.93 4.31
N MET A 32 -0.84 -11.68 4.60
CA MET A 32 0.38 -11.37 5.35
C MET A 32 0.18 -11.16 6.85
N LYS A 33 -1.05 -10.89 7.29
CA LYS A 33 -1.33 -10.58 8.69
C LYS A 33 -0.90 -11.73 9.62
N ASP A 34 -0.27 -11.37 10.73
CA ASP A 34 0.06 -12.33 11.77
C ASP A 34 -1.19 -12.76 12.57
N SER A 35 -0.99 -13.62 13.57
CA SER A 35 -2.05 -14.08 14.46
C SER A 35 -2.79 -12.98 15.24
N LEU A 36 -2.19 -11.78 15.36
CA LEU A 36 -2.76 -10.60 16.01
C LEU A 36 -3.38 -9.61 15.01
N GLY A 37 -3.29 -9.92 13.71
CA GLY A 37 -3.78 -9.06 12.63
C GLY A 37 -2.81 -7.96 12.23
N TYR A 38 -1.53 -8.04 12.61
CA TYR A 38 -0.56 -7.00 12.30
C TYR A 38 0.15 -7.25 10.98
N VAL A 39 0.35 -6.17 10.23
CA VAL A 39 1.18 -6.15 9.02
C VAL A 39 2.08 -4.92 9.05
N ARG A 40 3.36 -5.09 8.72
CA ARG A 40 4.29 -3.97 8.51
C ARG A 40 4.07 -3.35 7.13
N ILE A 41 3.97 -2.02 7.06
CA ILE A 41 3.81 -1.26 5.81
C ILE A 41 4.92 -1.63 4.82
N GLU A 42 6.15 -1.71 5.30
CA GLU A 42 7.33 -2.11 4.52
C GLU A 42 7.12 -3.44 3.79
N ASN A 43 6.70 -4.48 4.53
CA ASN A 43 6.49 -5.80 3.97
C ASN A 43 5.33 -5.78 2.97
N LEU A 44 4.24 -5.10 3.31
CA LEU A 44 3.04 -5.01 2.47
C LEU A 44 3.33 -4.32 1.14
N ARG A 45 4.02 -3.18 1.15
CA ARG A 45 4.36 -2.46 -0.09
C ARG A 45 5.37 -3.24 -0.93
N LYS A 46 6.34 -3.92 -0.31
CA LYS A 46 7.33 -4.74 -1.00
C LYS A 46 6.64 -5.93 -1.68
N GLN A 47 5.67 -6.56 -1.00
CA GLN A 47 4.87 -7.63 -1.58
C GLN A 47 4.02 -7.14 -2.77
N LEU A 48 3.55 -5.89 -2.73
CA LEU A 48 2.86 -5.26 -3.86
C LEU A 48 3.79 -4.76 -4.96
N GLY A 49 5.11 -4.83 -4.76
CA GLY A 49 6.11 -4.34 -5.71
C GLY A 49 6.13 -2.81 -5.84
N MET A 50 5.84 -2.09 -4.75
CA MET A 50 5.74 -0.63 -4.75
C MET A 50 6.84 0.03 -3.90
N SER A 51 7.30 1.19 -4.37
CA SER A 51 8.08 2.09 -3.51
C SER A 51 7.20 2.62 -2.36
N LEU A 52 7.82 3.13 -1.30
CA LEU A 52 7.07 3.75 -0.20
C LEU A 52 6.21 4.92 -0.70
N GLU A 53 6.78 5.79 -1.53
CA GLU A 53 6.07 6.94 -2.07
C GLU A 53 4.84 6.54 -2.90
N GLN A 54 4.99 5.57 -3.80
CA GLN A 54 3.87 5.05 -4.59
C GLN A 54 2.78 4.42 -3.71
N PHE A 55 3.20 3.64 -2.71
CA PHE A 55 2.29 2.99 -1.79
C PHE A 55 1.50 4.01 -0.96
N MET A 56 2.17 5.01 -0.40
CA MET A 56 1.52 6.05 0.41
C MET A 56 0.62 6.95 -0.44
N ALA A 57 1.05 7.33 -1.64
CA ALA A 57 0.23 8.10 -2.58
C ALA A 57 -1.05 7.36 -3.00
N LYS A 58 -0.98 6.03 -3.13
CA LYS A 58 -2.11 5.21 -3.57
C LYS A 58 -3.04 4.80 -2.44
N PHE A 59 -2.48 4.43 -1.29
CA PHE A 59 -3.20 3.73 -0.22
C PHE A 59 -3.22 4.49 1.11
N GLY A 60 -2.52 5.61 1.25
CA GLY A 60 -2.38 6.33 2.52
C GLY A 60 -3.72 6.67 3.17
N ASP A 61 -4.60 7.34 2.43
CA ASP A 61 -5.93 7.73 2.94
C ASP A 61 -6.81 6.51 3.24
N TYR A 62 -6.76 5.49 2.37
CA TYR A 62 -7.48 4.24 2.57
C TYR A 62 -7.02 3.54 3.86
N ILE A 63 -5.71 3.50 4.12
CA ILE A 63 -5.14 2.94 5.34
C ILE A 63 -5.63 3.72 6.56
N LEU A 64 -5.58 5.05 6.53
CA LEU A 64 -6.06 5.90 7.63
C LEU A 64 -7.55 5.67 7.93
N GLN A 65 -8.36 5.43 6.90
CA GLN A 65 -9.80 5.18 7.02
C GLN A 65 -10.12 3.78 7.54
N HIS A 66 -9.43 2.75 7.06
CA HIS A 66 -9.81 1.34 7.29
C HIS A 66 -8.90 0.58 8.26
N TYR A 67 -7.77 1.15 8.67
CA TYR A 67 -6.77 0.50 9.52
C TYR A 67 -6.40 1.36 10.73
N GLU A 68 -6.15 0.69 11.84
CA GLU A 68 -5.49 1.24 13.01
C GLU A 68 -3.99 1.32 12.74
N LEU A 69 -3.38 2.41 13.20
CA LEU A 69 -1.94 2.64 13.12
C LEU A 69 -1.30 2.23 14.45
N ILE A 70 -0.28 1.38 14.38
CA ILE A 70 0.45 0.87 15.54
C ILE A 70 1.90 1.40 15.47
N PRO A 71 2.44 1.97 16.57
CA PRO A 71 3.80 2.48 16.61
C PRO A 71 4.85 1.40 16.31
N GLY A 72 5.94 1.81 15.66
CA GLY A 72 7.07 0.96 15.30
C GLY A 72 7.22 0.78 13.79
N GLY A 73 8.11 -0.12 13.38
CA GLY A 73 8.50 -0.28 11.97
C GLY A 73 9.53 0.74 11.51
N GLU A 74 10.06 0.55 10.31
CA GLU A 74 11.13 1.38 9.73
C GLU A 74 10.58 2.54 8.88
N GLU A 75 9.33 2.43 8.43
CA GLU A 75 8.67 3.39 7.55
C GLU A 75 7.15 3.33 7.72
N GLY A 76 6.46 4.40 7.32
CA GLY A 76 5.01 4.51 7.44
C GLY A 76 4.57 5.95 7.70
N PHE A 77 3.57 6.11 8.56
CA PHE A 77 3.05 7.43 8.91
C PHE A 77 3.84 8.02 10.08
N ILE A 78 4.12 9.32 10.02
CA ILE A 78 4.68 10.07 11.15
C ILE A 78 3.58 10.92 11.75
N LYS A 79 3.31 10.74 13.05
CA LYS A 79 2.38 11.60 13.81
C LYS A 79 3.04 12.01 15.11
N ASN A 80 3.14 13.32 15.37
CA ASN A 80 3.79 13.88 16.56
C ASN A 80 5.19 13.31 16.82
N GLY A 81 5.99 13.12 15.75
CA GLY A 81 7.35 12.57 15.84
C GLY A 81 7.44 11.06 16.05
N VAL A 82 6.32 10.34 16.10
CA VAL A 82 6.29 8.87 16.27
C VAL A 82 6.05 8.19 14.92
N MET A 83 6.84 7.15 14.63
CA MET A 83 6.70 6.29 13.44
C MET A 83 5.61 5.24 13.65
N TYR A 84 4.67 5.17 12.72
CA TYR A 84 3.60 4.19 12.65
C TYR A 84 3.70 3.39 11.35
N GLY A 85 4.51 2.35 11.40
CA GLY A 85 4.81 1.43 10.30
C GLY A 85 4.09 0.09 10.38
N ILE A 86 3.20 -0.09 11.35
CA ILE A 86 2.41 -1.31 11.53
C ILE A 86 0.93 -0.95 11.43
N ILE A 87 0.17 -1.76 10.70
CA ILE A 87 -1.28 -1.59 10.50
C ILE A 87 -2.07 -2.82 10.94
N ARG A 88 -3.28 -2.57 11.45
CA ARG A 88 -4.30 -3.60 11.73
C ARG A 88 -5.66 -3.15 11.20
N ARG A 89 -6.41 -4.00 10.51
CA ARG A 89 -7.74 -3.63 9.99
C ARG A 89 -8.66 -3.26 11.16
N LYS A 90 -9.38 -2.14 11.05
CA LYS A 90 -10.39 -1.74 12.04
C LYS A 90 -11.50 -2.80 12.08
N ARG A 91 -12.06 -3.02 13.26
CA ARG A 91 -13.24 -3.85 13.45
C ARG A 91 -14.50 -3.10 13.02
#